data_AF-A0A1E4BAP9-F1
#
_entry.id   AF-A0A1E4BAP9-F1
#
_cell.length_a   1.000
_cell.length_b   1.000
_cell.length_c   1.000
_cell.angle_alpha   90.00
_cell.angle_beta   90.00
_cell.angle_gamma   90.00
#
_symmetry.space_group_name_H-M   'P 1'
#
loop_
_entity.id
_entity.type
_entity.pdbx_description
1 polymer ?
#
loop_
_entity_poly.entity_id
_entity_poly.type
_entity_poly.pdbx_seq_one_letter_code
_entity_poly.pdbx_strand_id
1 'polypeptide(L)'
;MPTAGGGPPAPVDGGAAPLTPPPSRETGVRPRDRAVDAVAALLLAGGVALFFLGRQALTSIADGTYAAPMGETWVQRADFHAAQTRWGGWLIAAGVAVALVSAGRHAWHRRARR
;
A
#
# COMPACT_ATOMS: atom_id res chain seq x y z
N MET A 1 -75.50 34.91 -17.90
CA MET A 1 -74.70 34.90 -19.13
C MET A 1 -73.23 34.80 -18.74
N PRO A 2 -72.50 33.77 -19.21
CA PRO A 2 -71.14 33.45 -18.81
C PRO A 2 -70.12 34.20 -19.68
N THR A 3 -69.02 34.67 -19.09
CA THR A 3 -67.89 35.24 -19.85
C THR A 3 -66.74 34.26 -19.77
N ALA A 4 -66.52 33.56 -20.88
CA ALA A 4 -65.35 32.75 -21.14
C ALA A 4 -64.11 33.67 -21.19
N GLY A 5 -63.17 33.43 -20.27
CA GLY A 5 -61.85 34.04 -20.27
C GLY A 5 -60.81 32.94 -20.20
N GLY A 6 -60.46 32.38 -21.36
CA GLY A 6 -59.33 31.47 -21.49
C GLY A 6 -58.03 32.21 -21.26
N GLY A 7 -57.42 32.01 -20.09
CA GLY A 7 -56.03 32.37 -19.81
C GLY A 7 -55.11 31.20 -20.16
N PRO A 8 -53.94 31.45 -20.78
CA PRO A 8 -53.02 30.41 -21.22
C PRO A 8 -52.42 29.60 -20.05
N PRO A 9 -52.06 28.33 -20.28
CA PRO A 9 -51.52 27.43 -19.26
C PRO A 9 -50.19 27.94 -18.69
N ALA A 10 -49.97 27.62 -17.41
CA ALA A 10 -48.75 27.93 -16.66
C ALA A 10 -47.48 27.59 -17.46
N PRO A 11 -46.43 28.43 -17.43
CA PRO A 11 -45.12 28.02 -17.91
C PRO A 11 -44.56 26.99 -16.93
N VAL A 12 -44.76 25.71 -17.23
CA VAL A 12 -44.04 24.58 -16.64
C VAL A 12 -42.67 24.45 -17.28
N ASP A 13 -41.87 25.52 -17.21
CA ASP A 13 -40.46 25.50 -17.64
C ASP A 13 -39.54 25.46 -16.41
N GLY A 14 -39.84 24.54 -15.51
CA GLY A 14 -38.86 23.97 -14.60
C GLY A 14 -38.31 22.72 -15.27
N GLY A 15 -37.66 22.88 -16.43
CA GLY A 15 -36.95 21.80 -17.10
C GLY A 15 -36.00 21.19 -16.09
N ALA A 16 -36.40 20.04 -15.55
CA ALA A 16 -35.52 19.16 -14.83
C ALA A 16 -34.43 18.79 -15.84
N ALA A 17 -33.36 19.56 -15.86
CA ALA A 17 -32.09 19.07 -16.34
C ALA A 17 -31.96 17.69 -15.69
N PRO A 18 -31.75 16.62 -16.48
CA PRO A 18 -31.38 15.36 -15.87
C PRO A 18 -30.16 15.72 -15.04
N LEU A 19 -30.32 15.71 -13.72
CA LEU A 19 -29.20 15.58 -12.79
C LEU A 19 -28.69 14.17 -13.04
N THR A 20 -28.09 13.95 -14.22
CA THR A 20 -27.26 12.80 -14.47
C THR A 20 -26.19 12.96 -13.40
N PRO A 21 -26.19 12.13 -12.36
CA PRO A 21 -25.14 12.22 -11.37
C PRO A 21 -23.83 12.14 -12.16
N PRO A 22 -22.83 12.99 -11.87
CA PRO A 22 -21.53 12.85 -12.51
C PRO A 22 -21.16 11.37 -12.37
N PRO A 23 -20.73 10.69 -13.45
CA PRO A 23 -20.48 9.27 -13.41
C PRO A 23 -19.62 9.04 -12.18
N SER A 24 -20.15 8.27 -11.22
CA SER A 24 -19.46 7.97 -9.98
C SER A 24 -18.06 7.59 -10.40
N ARG A 25 -17.09 8.46 -10.12
CA ARG A 25 -15.69 8.13 -10.29
C ARG A 25 -15.50 7.04 -9.25
N GLU A 26 -15.75 5.81 -9.64
CA GLU A 26 -15.28 4.65 -8.94
C GLU A 26 -13.76 4.76 -9.02
N THR A 27 -13.19 5.53 -8.10
CA THR A 27 -11.82 5.41 -7.62
C THR A 27 -11.68 4.09 -6.86
N GLY A 28 -12.25 3.02 -7.41
CA GLY A 28 -12.08 1.66 -6.96
C GLY A 28 -10.65 1.29 -7.28
N VAL A 29 -9.75 1.53 -6.33
CA VAL A 29 -8.43 0.90 -6.31
C VAL A 29 -8.69 -0.59 -6.52
N ARG A 30 -8.21 -1.14 -7.64
CA ARG A 30 -8.51 -2.53 -7.99
C ARG A 30 -7.99 -3.41 -6.86
N PRO A 31 -8.70 -4.49 -6.47
CA PRO A 31 -8.27 -5.35 -5.37
C PRO A 31 -6.85 -5.90 -5.57
N ARG A 32 -6.42 -6.07 -6.83
CA ARG A 32 -5.04 -6.40 -7.20
C ARG A 32 -4.01 -5.37 -6.77
N ASP A 33 -4.31 -4.08 -6.89
CA ASP A 33 -3.39 -2.99 -6.49
C ASP A 33 -3.25 -2.96 -4.96
N ARG A 34 -4.36 -3.16 -4.22
CA ARG A 34 -4.32 -3.32 -2.76
C ARG A 34 -3.48 -4.51 -2.32
N ALA A 35 -3.57 -5.64 -3.03
CA ALA A 35 -2.77 -6.82 -2.73
C ALA A 35 -1.27 -6.58 -2.94
N VAL A 36 -0.88 -5.87 -4.01
CA VAL A 36 0.53 -5.51 -4.26
C VAL A 36 1.06 -4.59 -3.16
N ASP A 37 0.29 -3.59 -2.77
CA ASP A 37 0.70 -2.67 -1.70
C ASP A 37 0.79 -3.40 -0.35
N ALA A 38 -0.14 -4.33 -0.06
CA ALA A 38 -0.08 -5.16 1.15
C ALA A 38 1.15 -6.09 1.16
N VAL A 39 1.49 -6.70 0.02
CA VAL A 39 2.71 -7.51 -0.12
C VAL A 39 3.96 -6.65 0.09
N ALA A 40 4.02 -5.47 -0.53
CA ALA A 40 5.14 -4.54 -0.34
C ALA A 40 5.28 -4.12 1.14
N ALA A 41 4.17 -3.79 1.79
CA ALA A 41 4.15 -3.46 3.21
C ALA A 41 4.62 -4.63 4.08
N LEU A 42 4.20 -5.86 3.76
CA LEU A 42 4.59 -7.06 4.50
C LEU A 42 6.08 -7.39 4.32
N LEU A 43 6.62 -7.23 3.11
CA LEU A 43 8.05 -7.38 2.82
C LEU A 43 8.88 -6.35 3.58
N LEU A 44 8.42 -5.09 3.62
CA LEU A 44 9.09 -4.03 4.36
C LEU A 44 9.04 -4.28 5.87
N ALA A 45 7.85 -4.49 6.43
CA ALA A 45 7.69 -4.69 7.87
C ALA A 45 8.42 -5.94 8.36
N GLY A 46 8.27 -7.06 7.65
CA GLY A 46 8.99 -8.29 7.93
C GLY A 46 10.49 -8.14 7.77
N GLY A 47 10.96 -7.52 6.69
CA GLY A 47 12.37 -7.28 6.43
C GLY A 47 13.03 -6.39 7.48
N VAL A 48 12.38 -5.29 7.85
CA VAL A 48 12.83 -4.37 8.92
C VAL A 48 12.89 -5.10 10.26
N ALA A 49 11.85 -5.84 10.63
CA ALA A 49 11.83 -6.60 11.87
C ALA A 49 12.97 -7.64 11.92
N LEU A 50 13.15 -8.43 10.86
CA LEU A 50 14.24 -9.41 10.76
C LEU A 50 15.61 -8.74 10.87
N PHE A 51 15.81 -7.62 10.17
CA PHE A 51 17.06 -6.88 10.17
C PHE A 51 17.41 -6.36 11.56
N PHE A 52 16.49 -5.67 12.23
CA PHE A 52 16.74 -5.12 13.56
C PHE A 52 16.89 -6.21 14.61
N LEU A 53 16.11 -7.30 14.52
CA LEU A 53 16.26 -8.42 15.44
C LEU A 53 17.65 -9.08 15.32
N GLY A 54 18.13 -9.29 14.10
CA GLY A 54 19.48 -9.81 13.88
C GLY A 54 20.56 -8.82 14.34
N ARG A 55 20.36 -7.52 14.10
CA ARG A 55 21.30 -6.47 14.53
C ARG A 55 21.39 -6.39 16.05
N GLN A 56 20.26 -6.47 16.76
CA GLN A 56 20.22 -6.47 18.22
C GLN A 56 20.89 -7.72 18.78
N ALA A 57 20.66 -8.90 18.19
CA ALA A 57 21.32 -10.12 18.61
C ALA A 57 22.85 -10.05 18.45
N LEU A 58 23.34 -9.55 17.32
CA LEU A 58 24.78 -9.33 17.09
C LEU A 58 25.39 -8.35 18.09
N THR A 59 24.68 -7.25 18.41
CA THR A 59 25.13 -6.32 19.46
C THR A 59 25.21 -7.02 20.82
N SER A 60 24.18 -7.77 21.23
CA SER A 60 24.22 -8.47 22.51
C SER A 60 25.29 -9.55 22.60
N ILE A 61 25.66 -10.18 21.47
CA ILE A 61 26.81 -11.11 21.43
C ILE A 61 28.11 -10.33 21.65
N ALA A 62 28.28 -9.19 21.00
CA ALA A 62 29.44 -8.32 21.18
C ALA A 62 29.55 -7.78 22.62
N ASP A 63 28.41 -7.46 23.23
CA ASP A 63 28.31 -6.95 24.61
C ASP A 63 28.40 -8.08 25.67
N GLY A 64 28.44 -9.35 25.25
CA GLY A 64 28.47 -10.51 26.16
C GLY A 64 27.18 -10.75 26.95
N THR A 65 26.07 -10.09 26.59
CA THR A 65 24.77 -10.21 27.25
C THR A 65 23.84 -11.24 26.59
N TYR A 66 24.27 -11.81 25.47
CA TYR A 66 23.51 -12.83 24.76
C TYR A 66 23.49 -14.16 25.51
N ALA A 67 22.33 -14.82 25.52
CA ALA A 67 22.19 -16.13 26.16
C ALA A 67 23.16 -17.15 25.56
N ALA A 68 23.89 -17.86 26.42
CA ALA A 68 24.90 -18.81 25.99
C ALA A 68 24.29 -19.88 25.07
N PRO A 69 24.81 -20.07 23.84
CA PRO A 69 24.31 -21.07 22.93
C PRO A 69 24.54 -22.48 23.51
N MET A 70 23.48 -23.28 23.57
CA MET A 70 23.53 -24.66 24.07
C MET A 70 23.86 -25.60 22.92
N GLY A 71 25.05 -26.22 22.94
CA GLY A 71 25.47 -27.17 21.90
C GLY A 71 25.84 -26.55 20.54
N GLU A 72 25.83 -25.22 20.42
CA GLU A 72 26.27 -24.47 19.24
C GLU A 72 27.48 -23.59 19.58
N THR A 73 28.33 -23.31 18.60
CA THR A 73 29.45 -22.37 18.78
C THR A 73 28.97 -20.91 18.69
N TRP A 74 29.68 -20.00 19.37
CA TRP A 74 29.44 -18.55 19.26
C TRP A 74 29.53 -18.04 17.81
N VAL A 75 30.43 -18.62 17.02
CA VAL A 75 30.60 -18.29 15.59
C VAL A 75 29.35 -18.66 14.80
N GLN A 76 28.85 -19.90 14.95
CA GLN A 76 27.61 -20.33 14.27
C GLN A 76 26.42 -19.44 14.63
N ARG A 77 26.33 -19.01 15.88
CA ARG A 77 25.25 -18.12 16.33
C ARG A 77 25.35 -16.73 15.71
N ALA A 78 26.56 -16.18 15.62
CA ALA A 78 26.80 -14.90 14.95
C ALA A 78 26.49 -15.00 13.45
N ASP A 79 26.89 -16.09 12.78
CA ASP A 79 26.62 -16.32 11.36
C ASP A 79 25.12 -16.42 11.07
N PHE A 80 24.35 -17.06 11.96
CA PHE A 80 22.89 -17.11 11.85
C PHE A 80 22.28 -15.69 11.87
N HIS A 81 22.66 -14.85 12.84
CA HIS A 81 22.14 -13.48 12.94
C HIS A 81 22.63 -12.59 11.81
N ALA A 82 23.85 -12.80 11.32
CA ALA A 82 24.36 -12.14 10.12
C ALA A 82 23.52 -12.51 8.89
N ALA A 83 23.22 -13.80 8.69
CA ALA A 83 22.32 -14.24 7.65
C ALA A 83 20.91 -13.65 7.82
N GLN A 84 20.41 -13.55 9.04
CA GLN A 84 19.11 -12.94 9.35
C GLN A 84 19.07 -11.46 8.94
N THR A 85 20.12 -10.69 9.22
CA THR A 85 20.21 -9.29 8.74
C THR A 85 20.29 -9.21 7.22
N ARG A 86 21.03 -10.11 6.57
CA ARG A 86 21.13 -10.15 5.11
C ARG A 86 19.78 -10.43 4.46
N TRP A 87 19.05 -11.43 4.96
CA TRP A 87 17.69 -11.75 4.49
C TRP A 87 16.72 -10.60 4.74
N GLY A 88 16.76 -9.98 5.93
CA GLY A 88 15.99 -8.77 6.23
C GLY A 88 16.25 -7.65 5.21
N GLY A 89 17.53 -7.38 4.91
CA GLY A 89 17.92 -6.38 3.90
C GLY A 89 17.38 -6.69 2.50
N TRP A 90 17.44 -7.96 2.06
CA TRP A 90 16.88 -8.39 0.78
C TRP A 90 15.36 -8.21 0.70
N LEU A 91 14.63 -8.53 1.79
CA LEU A 91 13.19 -8.33 1.87
C LEU A 91 12.81 -6.85 1.79
N ILE A 92 13.57 -5.97 2.46
CA ILE A 92 13.38 -4.52 2.38
C ILE A 92 13.58 -4.05 0.93
N ALA A 93 14.70 -4.43 0.30
CA ALA A 93 14.99 -4.05 -1.08
C ALA A 93 13.89 -4.52 -2.05
N ALA A 94 13.40 -5.75 -1.90
CA ALA A 94 12.29 -6.29 -2.67
C ALA A 94 11.00 -5.50 -2.44
N GLY A 95 10.64 -5.19 -1.20
CA GLY A 95 9.47 -4.39 -0.85
C GLY A 95 9.51 -2.99 -1.47
N VAL A 96 10.65 -2.31 -1.39
CA VAL A 96 10.86 -1.00 -2.05
C VAL A 96 10.71 -1.11 -3.56
N ALA A 97 11.33 -2.11 -4.20
CA ALA A 97 11.23 -2.30 -5.64
C ALA A 97 9.78 -2.51 -6.10
N VAL A 98 9.02 -3.34 -5.39
CA VAL A 98 7.58 -3.58 -5.68
C VAL A 98 6.77 -2.30 -5.53
N ALA A 99 6.99 -1.52 -4.46
CA ALA A 99 6.30 -0.25 -4.24
C ALA A 99 6.59 0.76 -5.36
N LEU A 100 7.85 0.86 -5.81
CA LEU A 100 8.25 1.73 -6.91
C LEU A 100 7.60 1.31 -8.24
N VAL A 101 7.54 0.02 -8.54
CA VAL A 101 6.88 -0.50 -9.76
C VAL A 101 5.37 -0.21 -9.72
N SER A 102 4.72 -0.42 -8.58
CA SER A 102 3.30 -0.09 -8.39
C SER A 102 3.03 1.41 -8.62
N ALA A 103 3.86 2.27 -8.02
CA ALA A 103 3.77 3.72 -8.18
C ALA A 103 4.02 4.17 -9.63
N GLY A 104 5.02 3.59 -10.30
CA GLY A 104 5.35 3.86 -11.69
C GLY A 104 4.20 3.48 -12.64
N ARG A 105 3.56 2.33 -12.41
CA ARG A 105 2.38 1.88 -13.17
C ARG A 105 1.22 2.88 -13.03
N HIS A 106 0.97 3.37 -11.82
CA HIS A 106 -0.05 4.38 -11.55
C HIS A 106 0.29 5.75 -12.17
N ALA A 107 1.56 6.13 -12.22
CA ALA A 107 2.00 7.38 -12.85
C ALA A 107 1.85 7.30 -14.38
N TRP A 108 2.22 6.18 -15.00
CA TRP A 108 2.09 5.96 -16.44
C TRP A 108 0.63 6.01 -16.91
N HIS A 109 -0.27 5.31 -16.20
CA HIS A 109 -1.70 5.33 -16.53
C HIS A 109 -2.35 6.71 -16.35
N ARG A 110 -1.82 7.56 -15.47
CA ARG A 110 -2.25 8.97 -15.36
C ARG A 110 -1.75 9.83 -16.52
N ARG A 111 -0.55 9.54 -17.03
CA ARG A 111 0.05 10.27 -18.15
C ARG A 111 -0.60 9.93 -19.49
N ALA A 112 -0.99 8.67 -19.70
CA ALA A 112 -1.66 8.22 -20.92
C ALA A 112 -3.12 8.69 -21.07
N ARG A 113 -3.72 9.27 -20.02
CA ARG A 113 -5.07 9.86 -20.03
C ARG A 113 -5.07 11.39 -20.13
N ARG A 114 -3.88 12.00 -20.25
CA ARG A 114 -3.68 13.43 -20.58
C ARG A 114 -3.25 13.51 -22.03
#